data_AF-A0AAW2F2U9-F1
#
_entry.id   AF-A0AAW2F2U9-F1
#
_cell.length_a   1.000
_cell.length_b   1.000
_cell.length_c   1.000
_cell.angle_alpha   90.00
_cell.angle_beta   90.00
_cell.angle_gamma   90.00
#
_symmetry.space_group_name_H-M   'P 1'
#
loop_
_entity.id
_entity.type
_entity.pdbx_description
1 polymer ?
#
loop_
_entity_poly.entity_id
_entity_poly.type
_entity_poly.pdbx_seq_one_letter_code
_entity_poly.pdbx_strand_id
1 'polypeptide(L)'
;MKVLIDELFIDWNELETPEEYEIMKRYAKNTRRYAIGYVLYCYFALYVFLLMSLIPQVLDVVLPLNESRPRLSAYPAYYFVDESKYSYYILLHAIIAWKIALTGLVSYDCMVLTYIEYVCSIFALIGLRFERMICNKTADVFHPHTCEVNRKQIAFFVHTHQKALKFAQLIEDGFSLAYAIQVAINTIVISITLLQITQQDANILEVIRYVFYVAGQLIHLFCISFEGQKLIDHSLQTRDKIYNSLWYETSTKWQKMILFVMQRSLQPIFLSAGKIYIFSMQNYSHVLQTSMSYFTVLSSFD
;
A
#
# COMPACT_ATOMS: atom_id res chain seq x y z
N MET A 1 14.04 -10.70 -0.56
CA MET A 1 14.20 -9.45 -1.33
C MET A 1 14.96 -9.65 -2.64
N LYS A 2 16.21 -10.14 -2.63
CA LYS A 2 16.97 -10.42 -3.88
C LYS A 2 16.23 -11.33 -4.86
N VAL A 3 15.70 -12.46 -4.36
CA VAL A 3 14.88 -13.40 -5.14
C VAL A 3 13.70 -12.71 -5.83
N LEU A 4 13.02 -11.79 -5.14
CA LEU A 4 11.86 -11.08 -5.69
C LEU A 4 12.26 -10.13 -6.83
N ILE A 5 13.41 -9.49 -6.70
CA ILE A 5 13.95 -8.56 -7.71
C ILE A 5 14.44 -9.35 -8.93
N ASP A 6 15.14 -10.46 -8.71
CA ASP A 6 15.63 -11.32 -9.79
C ASP A 6 14.45 -11.89 -10.61
N GLU A 7 13.37 -12.29 -9.96
CA GLU A 7 12.15 -12.75 -10.64
C GLU A 7 11.52 -11.65 -11.52
N LEU A 8 11.52 -10.40 -11.07
CA LEU A 8 11.02 -9.26 -11.84
C LEU A 8 11.83 -9.03 -13.13
N PHE A 9 13.15 -9.14 -13.06
CA PHE A 9 14.01 -8.99 -14.24
C PHE A 9 13.83 -10.15 -15.23
N ILE A 10 13.67 -11.37 -14.73
CA ILE A 10 13.41 -12.54 -15.58
C ILE A 10 12.09 -12.35 -16.33
N ASP A 11 11.01 -12.02 -15.63
CA ASP A 11 9.68 -11.90 -16.24
C ASP A 11 9.62 -10.74 -17.24
N TRP A 12 10.41 -9.67 -17.03
CA TRP A 12 10.54 -8.57 -18.00
C TRP A 12 11.24 -8.98 -19.30
N ASN A 13 12.20 -9.91 -19.22
CA ASN A 13 12.91 -10.42 -20.40
C ASN A 13 12.10 -11.47 -21.17
N GLU A 14 11.07 -12.07 -20.54
CA GLU A 14 10.16 -13.06 -21.13
C GLU A 14 8.93 -12.43 -21.82
N LEU A 15 8.93 -11.11 -22.05
CA LEU A 15 7.85 -10.43 -22.77
C LEU A 15 8.00 -10.62 -24.28
N GLU A 16 6.92 -11.06 -24.94
CA GLU A 16 6.97 -11.41 -26.37
C GLU A 16 6.37 -10.33 -27.27
N THR A 17 5.36 -9.58 -26.79
CA THR A 17 4.58 -8.67 -27.63
C THR A 17 4.60 -7.22 -27.14
N PRO A 18 4.42 -6.22 -28.04
CA PRO A 18 4.43 -4.81 -27.64
C PRO A 18 3.31 -4.46 -26.65
N GLU A 19 2.16 -5.14 -26.71
CA GLU A 19 1.06 -4.92 -25.75
C GLU A 19 1.45 -5.41 -24.35
N GLU A 20 2.15 -6.55 -24.23
CA GLU A 20 2.65 -7.05 -22.95
C GLU A 20 3.61 -6.05 -22.30
N TYR A 21 4.52 -5.48 -23.11
CA TYR A 21 5.43 -4.43 -22.68
C TYR A 21 4.68 -3.16 -22.27
N GLU A 22 3.64 -2.76 -23.01
CA GLU A 22 2.83 -1.61 -22.67
C GLU A 22 2.09 -1.78 -21.34
N ILE A 23 1.54 -2.98 -21.07
CA ILE A 23 0.92 -3.32 -19.79
C ILE A 23 1.93 -3.15 -18.65
N MET A 24 3.06 -3.85 -18.69
CA MET A 24 4.04 -3.77 -17.60
C MET A 24 4.58 -2.35 -17.41
N LYS A 25 4.85 -1.63 -18.50
CA LYS A 25 5.25 -0.21 -18.46
C LYS A 25 4.18 0.69 -17.85
N ARG A 26 2.90 0.42 -18.12
CA ARG A 26 1.77 1.19 -17.54
C ARG A 26 1.71 1.00 -16.04
N TYR A 27 1.80 -0.23 -15.53
CA TYR A 27 1.85 -0.50 -14.09
C TYR A 27 3.06 0.18 -13.47
N ALA A 28 4.28 -0.03 -13.99
CA ALA A 28 5.49 0.61 -13.47
C ALA A 28 5.41 2.15 -13.46
N LYS A 29 4.83 2.77 -14.49
CA LYS A 29 4.62 4.23 -14.54
C LYS A 29 3.57 4.71 -13.52
N ASN A 30 2.54 3.92 -13.26
CA ASN A 30 1.52 4.23 -12.27
C ASN A 30 2.07 4.07 -10.86
N THR A 31 2.77 2.97 -10.57
CA THR A 31 3.54 2.74 -9.33
C THR A 31 4.47 3.91 -9.05
N ARG A 32 5.26 4.34 -10.04
CA ARG A 32 6.17 5.50 -9.87
C ARG A 32 5.43 6.79 -9.54
N ARG A 33 4.31 7.06 -10.23
CA ARG A 33 3.49 8.26 -9.98
C ARG A 33 2.88 8.24 -8.59
N TYR A 34 2.34 7.10 -8.18
CA TYR A 34 1.77 6.90 -6.85
C TYR A 34 2.83 7.04 -5.77
N ALA A 35 3.98 6.36 -5.91
CA ALA A 35 5.08 6.44 -4.96
C ALA A 35 5.60 7.87 -4.80
N ILE A 36 5.77 8.62 -5.90
CA ILE A 36 6.16 10.05 -5.82
C ILE A 36 5.11 10.86 -5.07
N GLY A 37 3.82 10.69 -5.38
CA GLY A 37 2.75 11.40 -4.69
C GLY A 37 2.71 11.09 -3.20
N TYR A 38 2.84 9.81 -2.84
CA TYR A 38 2.88 9.32 -1.47
C TYR A 38 4.09 9.86 -0.68
N VAL A 39 5.28 9.81 -1.27
CA VAL A 39 6.51 10.38 -0.69
C VAL A 39 6.34 11.88 -0.44
N LEU A 40 5.87 12.63 -1.44
CA LEU A 40 5.65 14.07 -1.32
C LEU A 40 4.66 14.39 -0.20
N TYR A 41 3.56 13.64 -0.12
CA TYR A 41 2.57 13.76 0.94
C TYR A 41 3.19 13.51 2.33
N CYS A 42 3.93 12.40 2.51
CA CYS A 42 4.54 12.05 3.80
C CYS A 42 5.54 13.13 4.27
N TYR A 43 6.39 13.62 3.37
CA TYR A 43 7.34 14.68 3.70
C TYR A 43 6.64 16.01 3.97
N PHE A 44 5.62 16.36 3.16
CA PHE A 44 4.83 17.57 3.38
C PHE A 44 4.15 17.55 4.75
N ALA A 45 3.48 16.43 5.10
CA ALA A 45 2.84 16.26 6.40
C ALA A 45 3.84 16.39 7.55
N LEU A 46 5.04 15.80 7.43
CA LEU A 46 6.09 15.93 8.43
C LEU A 46 6.54 17.39 8.59
N TYR A 47 6.82 18.10 7.49
CA TYR A 47 7.26 19.49 7.58
C TYR A 47 6.17 20.39 8.16
N VAL A 48 4.91 20.23 7.75
CA VAL A 48 3.78 20.97 8.35
C VAL A 48 3.71 20.73 9.85
N PHE A 49 3.80 19.46 10.28
CA PHE A 49 3.77 19.08 11.69
C PHE A 49 4.94 19.68 12.49
N LEU A 50 6.16 19.70 11.93
CA LEU A 50 7.32 20.29 12.59
C LEU A 50 7.26 21.83 12.61
N LEU A 51 6.80 22.46 11.52
CA LEU A 51 6.64 23.91 11.43
C LEU A 51 5.59 24.44 12.40
N MET A 52 4.57 23.65 12.77
CA MET A 52 3.62 24.05 13.83
C MET A 52 4.31 24.37 15.16
N SER A 53 5.46 23.75 15.45
CA SER A 53 6.24 24.01 16.66
C SER A 53 6.86 25.42 16.68
N LEU A 54 7.00 26.07 15.52
CA LEU A 54 7.52 27.43 15.39
C LEU A 54 6.44 28.52 15.53
N ILE A 55 5.16 28.16 15.43
CA ILE A 55 4.06 29.13 15.44
C ILE A 55 4.07 30.03 16.69
N PRO A 56 4.23 29.51 17.93
CA PRO A 56 4.27 30.36 19.12
C PRO A 56 5.41 31.40 19.08
N GLN A 57 6.59 31.00 18.58
CA GLN A 57 7.76 31.88 18.50
C GLN A 57 7.56 33.01 17.48
N VAL A 58 6.94 32.72 16.33
CA VAL A 58 6.61 33.73 15.31
C VAL A 58 5.56 34.68 15.86
N LEU A 59 4.53 34.16 16.54
CA LEU A 59 3.49 34.99 17.14
C LEU A 59 4.04 35.90 18.25
N ASP A 60 5.04 35.48 19.02
CA ASP A 60 5.66 36.34 20.06
C ASP A 60 6.41 37.54 19.45
N VAL A 61 6.91 37.42 18.20
CA VAL A 61 7.57 38.52 17.48
C VAL A 61 6.56 39.44 16.79
N VAL A 62 5.55 38.87 16.13
CA VAL A 62 4.58 39.63 15.31
C VAL A 62 3.45 40.22 16.16
N LEU A 63 3.02 39.51 17.20
CA LEU A 63 1.92 39.90 18.10
C LEU A 63 2.33 39.60 19.56
N PRO A 64 3.22 40.42 20.15
CA PRO A 64 3.73 40.19 21.49
C PRO A 64 2.61 40.30 22.54
N LEU A 65 2.58 39.33 23.45
CA LEU A 65 1.73 39.35 24.64
C LEU A 65 2.58 39.79 25.85
N ASN A 66 1.92 40.24 26.93
CA ASN A 66 2.60 40.63 28.17
C ASN A 66 3.27 39.43 28.87
N GLU A 67 2.82 38.21 28.54
CA GLU A 67 3.41 36.94 28.93
C GLU A 67 3.77 36.11 27.68
N SER A 68 4.89 35.38 27.73
CA SER A 68 5.33 34.51 26.64
C SER A 68 4.38 33.33 26.44
N ARG A 69 4.08 32.98 25.18
CA ARG A 69 3.21 31.83 24.88
C ARG A 69 3.88 30.51 25.32
N PRO A 70 3.12 29.51 25.80
CA PRO A 70 3.67 28.19 26.07
C PRO A 70 4.26 27.61 24.78
N ARG A 71 5.50 27.14 24.85
CA ARG A 71 6.21 26.61 23.68
C ARG A 71 5.69 25.23 23.33
N LEU A 72 5.34 25.05 22.07
CA LEU A 72 4.94 23.75 21.53
C LEU A 72 6.20 22.96 21.15
N SER A 73 6.56 21.95 21.94
CA SER A 73 7.72 21.10 21.62
C SER A 73 7.45 20.20 20.42
N ALA A 74 8.46 20.00 19.56
CA ALA A 74 8.37 19.10 18.41
C ALA A 74 8.12 17.65 18.83
N TYR A 75 8.59 17.22 20.00
CA TYR A 75 8.13 16.03 20.72
C TYR A 75 8.62 16.12 22.18
N PRO A 76 7.87 15.55 23.15
CA PRO A 76 8.30 15.58 24.54
C PRO A 76 9.50 14.66 24.73
N ALA A 77 10.70 15.23 24.86
CA ALA A 77 11.91 14.48 25.16
C ALA A 77 12.82 15.28 26.08
N TYR A 78 13.46 14.57 27.01
CA TYR A 78 14.37 15.16 27.95
C TYR A 78 15.78 15.22 27.37
N TYR A 79 16.28 16.44 27.12
CA TYR A 79 17.56 16.66 26.43
C TYR A 79 18.75 16.91 27.36
N PHE A 80 18.58 16.88 28.69
CA PHE A 80 19.62 17.23 29.68
C PHE A 80 20.24 18.63 29.49
N VAL A 81 19.59 19.51 28.72
CA VAL A 81 19.95 20.91 28.50
C VAL A 81 18.71 21.79 28.65
N ASP A 82 18.93 23.07 28.92
CA ASP A 82 17.85 24.07 28.98
C ASP A 82 17.14 24.19 27.63
N GLU A 83 15.90 23.70 27.57
CA GLU A 83 15.06 23.67 26.39
C GLU A 83 14.76 25.08 25.85
N SER A 84 14.71 26.08 26.74
CA SER A 84 14.41 27.45 26.35
C SER A 84 15.55 28.06 25.52
N LYS A 85 16.79 27.80 25.96
CA LYS A 85 18.02 28.31 25.34
C LYS A 85 18.41 27.53 24.08
N TYR A 86 18.23 26.21 24.07
CA TYR A 86 18.67 25.34 22.97
C TYR A 86 17.55 24.92 22.01
N SER A 87 16.37 25.56 22.09
CA SER A 87 15.18 25.24 21.28
C SER A 87 15.44 25.05 19.77
N TYR A 88 16.20 25.93 19.12
CA TYR A 88 16.51 25.78 17.69
C TYR A 88 17.39 24.56 17.39
N TYR A 89 18.34 24.22 18.26
CA TYR A 89 19.18 23.03 18.12
C TYR A 89 18.37 21.75 18.35
N ILE A 90 17.46 21.76 19.33
CA ILE A 90 16.52 20.66 19.58
C ILE A 90 15.60 20.45 18.38
N LEU A 91 15.06 21.53 17.80
CA LEU A 91 14.23 21.46 16.60
C LEU A 91 15.02 20.92 15.40
N LEU A 92 16.26 21.37 15.21
CA LEU A 92 17.13 20.88 14.13
C LEU A 92 17.42 19.38 14.29
N HIS A 93 17.74 18.93 15.51
CA HIS A 93 17.89 17.51 15.82
C HIS A 93 16.60 16.74 15.51
N ALA A 94 15.44 17.25 15.93
CA ALA A 94 14.14 16.64 15.68
C ALA A 94 13.84 16.50 14.18
N ILE A 95 14.12 17.54 13.38
CA ILE A 95 13.96 17.51 11.93
C ILE A 95 14.83 16.40 11.32
N ILE A 96 16.10 16.30 11.72
CA ILE A 96 17.02 15.28 11.19
C ILE A 96 16.56 13.88 11.58
N ALA A 97 16.27 13.65 12.87
CA ALA A 97 15.84 12.37 13.39
C ALA A 97 14.55 11.87 12.72
N TRP A 98 13.53 12.74 12.63
CA TRP A 98 12.27 12.38 11.98
C TRP A 98 12.42 12.15 10.49
N LYS A 99 13.27 12.92 9.78
CA LYS A 99 13.53 12.66 8.36
C LYS A 99 14.17 11.30 8.13
N ILE A 100 15.11 10.89 8.98
CA ILE A 100 15.74 9.56 8.88
C ILE A 100 14.68 8.47 9.10
N ALA A 101 13.89 8.58 10.17
CA ALA A 101 12.82 7.62 10.48
C ALA A 101 11.78 7.53 9.35
N LEU A 102 11.33 8.69 8.84
CA LEU A 102 10.35 8.76 7.76
C LEU A 102 10.90 8.18 6.46
N THR A 103 12.18 8.41 6.14
CA THR A 103 12.80 7.84 4.94
C THR A 103 12.74 6.32 4.97
N GLY A 104 13.04 5.70 6.12
CA GLY A 104 12.95 4.26 6.31
C GLY A 104 11.53 3.73 6.11
N LEU A 105 10.55 4.37 6.75
CA LEU A 105 9.13 4.01 6.63
C LEU A 105 8.61 4.11 5.20
N VAL A 106 8.83 5.27 4.56
CA VAL A 106 8.36 5.53 3.19
C VAL A 106 9.05 4.59 2.19
N SER A 107 10.33 4.28 2.41
CA SER A 107 11.05 3.31 1.56
C SER A 107 10.46 1.90 1.69
N TYR A 108 10.13 1.49 2.92
CA TYR A 108 9.46 0.22 3.18
C TYR A 108 8.09 0.14 2.48
N ASP A 109 7.25 1.17 2.64
CA ASP A 109 5.93 1.22 2.01
C ASP A 109 6.01 1.25 0.48
N CYS A 110 6.93 2.05 -0.09
CA CYS A 110 7.12 2.11 -1.55
C CYS A 110 7.60 0.78 -2.14
N MET A 111 8.42 0.03 -1.40
CA MET A 111 8.87 -1.30 -1.81
C MET A 111 7.70 -2.27 -1.85
N VAL A 112 6.88 -2.33 -0.78
CA VAL A 112 5.69 -3.18 -0.75
C VAL A 112 4.73 -2.83 -1.89
N LEU A 113 4.47 -1.55 -2.09
CA LEU A 113 3.64 -1.04 -3.19
C LEU A 113 4.16 -1.48 -4.56
N THR A 114 5.47 -1.42 -4.77
CA THR A 114 6.09 -1.85 -6.03
C THR A 114 5.89 -3.35 -6.27
N TYR A 115 6.03 -4.17 -5.22
CA TYR A 115 5.80 -5.61 -5.33
C TYR A 115 4.33 -5.97 -5.59
N ILE A 116 3.39 -5.28 -4.96
CA ILE A 116 1.96 -5.48 -5.20
C ILE A 116 1.60 -5.13 -6.64
N GLU A 117 2.01 -3.95 -7.11
CA GLU A 117 1.74 -3.50 -8.48
C GLU A 117 2.40 -4.40 -9.52
N TYR A 118 3.60 -4.90 -9.21
CA TYR A 118 4.26 -5.91 -10.03
C TYR A 118 3.40 -7.18 -10.16
N VAL A 119 2.95 -7.75 -9.04
CA VAL A 119 2.06 -8.92 -9.06
C VAL A 119 0.76 -8.65 -9.81
N CYS A 120 0.14 -7.48 -9.61
CA CYS A 120 -1.05 -7.06 -10.34
C CYS A 120 -0.80 -7.00 -11.85
N SER A 121 0.37 -6.51 -12.26
CA SER A 121 0.76 -6.47 -13.67
C SER A 121 0.91 -7.87 -14.27
N ILE A 122 1.45 -8.83 -13.51
CA ILE A 122 1.58 -10.23 -13.94
C ILE A 122 0.20 -10.90 -14.06
N PHE A 123 -0.73 -10.66 -13.14
CA PHE A 123 -2.10 -11.13 -13.28
C PHE A 123 -2.80 -10.55 -14.52
N ALA A 124 -2.64 -9.25 -14.75
CA ALA A 124 -3.18 -8.61 -15.96
C ALA A 124 -2.58 -9.19 -17.25
N LEU A 125 -1.27 -9.45 -17.25
CA LEU A 125 -0.52 -10.06 -18.34
C LEU A 125 -0.99 -11.50 -18.63
N ILE A 126 -1.12 -12.32 -17.59
CA ILE A 126 -1.62 -13.71 -17.72
C ILE A 126 -3.02 -13.72 -18.29
N GLY A 127 -3.92 -12.85 -17.80
CA GLY A 127 -5.26 -12.72 -18.34
C GLY A 127 -5.27 -12.39 -19.83
N LEU A 128 -4.43 -11.45 -20.27
CA LEU A 128 -4.27 -11.12 -21.70
C LEU A 128 -3.73 -12.30 -22.51
N ARG A 129 -2.72 -13.01 -22.00
CA ARG A 129 -2.10 -14.17 -22.67
C ARG A 129 -3.12 -15.28 -22.91
N PHE A 130 -3.96 -15.58 -21.93
CA PHE A 130 -5.05 -16.55 -22.10
C PHE A 130 -6.09 -16.09 -23.12
N GLU A 131 -6.50 -14.83 -23.08
CA GLU A 131 -7.46 -14.26 -24.02
C GLU A 131 -6.98 -14.35 -25.48
N ARG A 132 -5.74 -13.93 -25.76
CA ARG A 132 -5.16 -13.90 -27.12
C ARG A 132 -4.83 -15.26 -27.71
N MET A 133 -4.20 -16.14 -26.93
CA MET A 133 -3.82 -17.50 -27.37
C MET A 133 -5.03 -18.26 -27.92
N ILE A 134 -6.21 -17.91 -27.43
CA ILE A 134 -7.43 -18.62 -27.70
C ILE A 134 -8.21 -17.94 -28.85
N CYS A 135 -8.23 -16.61 -28.95
CA CYS A 135 -8.83 -15.89 -30.09
C CYS A 135 -8.09 -16.16 -31.43
N ASN A 136 -6.76 -16.27 -31.42
CA ASN A 136 -5.97 -16.52 -32.65
C ASN A 136 -6.28 -17.87 -33.33
N LYS A 137 -6.95 -18.81 -32.65
CA LYS A 137 -7.36 -20.10 -33.22
C LYS A 137 -8.44 -19.99 -34.29
N THR A 138 -9.21 -18.91 -34.31
CA THR A 138 -10.26 -18.71 -35.32
C THR A 138 -9.70 -18.46 -36.72
N ALA A 139 -8.41 -18.07 -36.84
CA ALA A 139 -7.77 -17.77 -38.12
C ALA A 139 -6.93 -18.93 -38.71
N ASP A 140 -6.41 -19.85 -37.88
CA ASP A 140 -5.48 -20.91 -38.32
C ASP A 140 -6.07 -22.31 -38.06
N VAL A 141 -6.71 -22.86 -39.09
CA VAL A 141 -7.30 -24.19 -39.12
C VAL A 141 -6.21 -25.25 -39.35
N PHE A 142 -6.00 -26.11 -38.35
CA PHE A 142 -5.33 -27.43 -38.38
C PHE A 142 -3.92 -27.54 -38.99
N HIS A 143 -2.90 -27.31 -38.16
CA HIS A 143 -1.57 -27.91 -38.34
C HIS A 143 -1.12 -28.63 -37.05
N PRO A 144 -0.55 -29.85 -37.14
CA PRO A 144 -0.10 -30.62 -35.97
C PRO A 144 1.05 -29.93 -35.21
N HIS A 145 1.88 -29.13 -35.89
CA HIS A 145 2.91 -28.30 -35.26
C HIS A 145 2.33 -27.22 -34.33
N THR A 146 1.15 -26.69 -34.64
CA THR A 146 0.44 -25.68 -33.82
C THR A 146 -0.01 -26.26 -32.48
N CYS A 147 -0.26 -27.57 -32.40
CA CYS A 147 -0.71 -28.24 -31.17
C CYS A 147 0.41 -28.37 -30.12
N GLU A 148 1.66 -28.60 -30.54
CA GLU A 148 2.80 -28.70 -29.62
C GLU A 148 3.25 -27.33 -29.09
N VAL A 149 3.22 -26.30 -29.94
CA VAL A 149 3.49 -24.90 -29.56
C VAL A 149 2.46 -24.41 -28.54
N ASN A 150 1.17 -24.68 -28.78
CA ASN A 150 0.09 -24.35 -27.85
C ASN A 150 0.26 -25.07 -26.50
N ARG A 151 0.77 -26.30 -26.49
CA ARG A 151 1.07 -27.04 -25.26
C ARG A 151 2.15 -26.35 -24.43
N LYS A 152 3.24 -25.91 -25.06
CA LYS A 152 4.34 -25.23 -24.36
C LYS A 152 3.87 -23.88 -23.81
N GLN A 153 3.05 -23.14 -24.56
CA GLN A 153 2.47 -21.87 -24.13
C GLN A 153 1.51 -22.01 -22.94
N ILE A 154 0.56 -22.96 -22.97
CA ILE A 154 -0.36 -23.16 -21.84
C ILE A 154 0.41 -23.58 -20.59
N ALA A 155 1.39 -24.49 -20.73
CA ALA A 155 2.24 -24.89 -19.60
C ALA A 155 3.01 -23.70 -19.02
N PHE A 156 3.54 -22.83 -19.89
CA PHE A 156 4.22 -21.60 -19.48
C PHE A 156 3.27 -20.65 -18.74
N PHE A 157 2.05 -20.39 -19.25
CA PHE A 157 1.09 -19.49 -18.58
C PHE A 157 0.65 -20.02 -17.22
N VAL A 158 0.41 -21.33 -17.11
CA VAL A 158 0.11 -21.99 -15.83
C VAL A 158 1.28 -21.82 -14.86
N HIS A 159 2.51 -21.98 -15.33
CA HIS A 159 3.71 -21.79 -14.52
C HIS A 159 3.87 -20.33 -14.06
N THR A 160 3.70 -19.35 -14.95
CA THR A 160 3.72 -17.92 -14.62
C THR A 160 2.63 -17.57 -13.60
N HIS A 161 1.42 -18.11 -13.75
CA HIS A 161 0.34 -17.92 -12.76
C HIS A 161 0.72 -18.49 -11.39
N GLN A 162 1.23 -19.72 -11.33
CA GLN A 162 1.68 -20.32 -10.07
C GLN A 162 2.81 -19.52 -9.42
N LYS A 163 3.75 -19.00 -10.23
CA LYS A 163 4.84 -18.14 -9.76
C LYS A 163 4.29 -16.84 -9.18
N ALA A 164 3.37 -16.17 -9.87
CA ALA A 164 2.70 -14.95 -9.38
C ALA A 164 1.97 -15.19 -8.05
N LEU A 165 1.26 -16.33 -7.92
CA LEU A 165 0.59 -16.70 -6.67
C LEU A 165 1.61 -16.88 -5.52
N LYS A 166 2.71 -17.59 -5.77
CA LYS A 166 3.78 -17.80 -4.78
C LYS A 166 4.44 -16.48 -4.39
N PHE A 167 4.72 -15.61 -5.35
CA PHE A 167 5.30 -14.30 -5.10
C PHE A 167 4.40 -13.47 -4.19
N ALA A 168 3.10 -13.44 -4.48
CA ALA A 168 2.13 -12.71 -3.67
C ALA A 168 2.00 -13.29 -2.24
N GLN A 169 2.09 -14.62 -2.10
CA GLN A 169 2.17 -15.27 -0.78
C GLN A 169 3.44 -14.89 -0.02
N LEU A 170 4.59 -14.79 -0.70
CA LEU A 170 5.85 -14.34 -0.08
C LEU A 170 5.79 -12.89 0.41
N ILE A 171 5.12 -12.00 -0.35
CA ILE A 171 4.85 -10.63 0.10
C ILE A 171 4.02 -10.70 1.39
N GLU A 172 2.88 -11.40 1.33
CA GLU A 172 1.96 -11.48 2.46
C GLU A 172 2.64 -12.06 3.72
N ASP A 173 3.35 -13.19 3.61
CA ASP A 173 4.03 -13.81 4.75
C ASP A 173 5.19 -12.96 5.27
N GLY A 174 5.88 -12.23 4.38
CA GLY A 174 7.00 -11.36 4.75
C GLY A 174 6.59 -10.07 5.46
N PHE A 175 5.40 -9.52 5.14
CA PHE A 175 4.97 -8.21 5.64
C PHE A 175 3.81 -8.27 6.63
N SER A 176 3.08 -9.39 6.73
CA SER A 176 1.86 -9.47 7.54
C SER A 176 2.09 -9.17 9.03
N LEU A 177 3.18 -9.68 9.62
CA LEU A 177 3.51 -9.41 11.02
C LEU A 177 3.90 -7.94 11.25
N ALA A 178 4.70 -7.37 10.36
CA ALA A 178 5.11 -5.98 10.45
C ALA A 178 3.90 -5.04 10.39
N TYR A 179 2.96 -5.30 9.47
CA TYR A 179 1.70 -4.57 9.42
C TYR A 179 0.81 -4.78 10.64
N ALA A 180 0.80 -5.97 11.24
CA ALA A 180 0.08 -6.20 12.50
C ALA A 180 0.61 -5.31 13.63
N ILE A 181 1.94 -5.27 13.78
CA ILE A 181 2.61 -4.44 14.79
C ILE A 181 2.32 -2.95 14.50
N GLN A 182 2.41 -2.53 13.24
CA GLN A 182 2.14 -1.16 12.85
C GLN A 182 0.70 -0.73 13.14
N VAL A 183 -0.29 -1.55 12.79
CA VAL A 183 -1.71 -1.26 13.08
C VAL A 183 -1.96 -1.22 14.59
N ALA A 184 -1.36 -2.12 15.37
CA ALA A 184 -1.47 -2.11 16.83
C ALA A 184 -0.88 -0.83 17.45
N ILE A 185 0.33 -0.44 17.04
CA ILE A 185 0.97 0.80 17.50
C ILE A 185 0.12 2.01 17.12
N ASN A 186 -0.34 2.10 15.87
CA ASN A 186 -1.18 3.20 15.42
C ASN A 186 -2.49 3.28 16.22
N THR A 187 -3.10 2.14 16.53
CA THR A 187 -4.34 2.10 17.34
C THR A 187 -4.10 2.65 18.74
N ILE A 188 -3.00 2.25 19.39
CA ILE A 188 -2.63 2.75 20.72
C ILE A 188 -2.36 4.26 20.67
N VAL A 189 -1.57 4.71 19.69
CA VAL A 189 -1.20 6.14 19.58
C VAL A 189 -2.41 7.01 19.29
N ILE A 190 -3.31 6.59 18.38
CA ILE A 190 -4.56 7.31 18.10
C ILE A 190 -5.43 7.38 19.36
N SER A 191 -5.53 6.29 20.13
CA SER A 191 -6.32 6.26 21.36
C SER A 191 -5.79 7.23 22.41
N ILE A 192 -4.47 7.27 22.62
CA ILE A 192 -3.82 8.23 23.53
C ILE A 192 -4.02 9.66 23.03
N THR A 193 -3.88 9.88 21.72
CA THR A 193 -4.05 11.18 21.08
C THR A 193 -5.48 11.69 21.28
N LEU A 194 -6.48 10.83 21.13
CA LEU A 194 -7.89 11.20 21.33
C LEU A 194 -8.18 11.54 22.80
N LEU A 195 -7.62 10.80 23.74
CA LEU A 195 -7.73 11.11 25.17
C LEU A 195 -7.12 12.48 25.51
N GLN A 196 -5.99 12.82 24.89
CA GLN A 196 -5.37 14.15 25.06
C GLN A 196 -6.25 15.28 24.50
N ILE A 197 -7.06 15.01 23.48
CA ILE A 197 -8.02 15.99 22.95
C ILE A 197 -9.18 16.23 23.93
N THR A 198 -9.67 15.19 24.62
CA THR A 198 -10.87 15.28 25.47
C THR A 198 -10.61 15.81 26.88
N GLN A 199 -9.42 15.60 27.46
CA GLN A 199 -9.07 16.00 28.83
C GLN A 199 -8.76 17.51 28.99
N GLN A 200 -9.59 18.40 28.44
CA GLN A 200 -9.32 19.84 28.24
C GLN A 200 -8.61 20.60 29.38
N ASP A 201 -7.34 20.93 29.11
CA ASP A 201 -6.66 22.22 29.35
C ASP A 201 -5.75 22.58 28.13
N ALA A 202 -5.94 21.89 26.99
CA ALA A 202 -5.02 21.93 25.85
C ALA A 202 -5.19 23.15 24.94
N ASN A 203 -4.06 23.69 24.47
CA ASN A 203 -4.01 24.83 23.56
C ASN A 203 -4.63 24.47 22.19
N ILE A 204 -5.37 25.40 21.54
CA ILE A 204 -6.00 25.19 20.22
C ILE A 204 -4.99 24.64 19.18
N LEU A 205 -3.73 25.09 19.24
CA LEU A 205 -2.66 24.61 18.36
C LEU A 205 -2.34 23.13 18.55
N GLU A 206 -2.43 22.60 19.78
CA GLU A 206 -2.21 21.18 20.07
C GLU A 206 -3.35 20.33 19.52
N VAL A 207 -4.60 20.78 19.71
CA VAL A 207 -5.78 20.11 19.15
C VAL A 207 -5.66 19.99 17.63
N ILE A 208 -5.32 21.10 16.95
CA ILE A 208 -5.11 21.11 15.50
C ILE A 208 -4.03 20.09 15.10
N ARG A 209 -2.90 20.06 15.83
CA ARG A 209 -1.79 19.13 15.56
C ARG A 209 -2.22 17.67 15.69
N TYR A 210 -3.02 17.34 16.69
CA TYR A 210 -3.56 15.99 16.89
C TYR A 210 -4.54 15.59 15.78
N VAL A 211 -5.41 16.50 15.36
CA VAL A 211 -6.33 16.25 14.23
C VAL A 211 -5.55 15.96 12.94
N PHE A 212 -4.51 16.74 12.64
CA PHE A 212 -3.65 16.48 11.47
C PHE A 212 -2.92 15.14 11.57
N TYR A 213 -2.46 14.76 12.77
CA TYR A 213 -1.83 13.45 12.98
C TYR A 213 -2.81 12.30 12.70
N VAL A 214 -4.03 12.35 13.25
CA VAL A 214 -5.06 11.32 13.04
C VAL A 214 -5.46 11.25 11.56
N ALA A 215 -5.72 12.39 10.92
CA ALA A 215 -6.00 12.44 9.49
C ALA A 215 -4.85 11.82 8.67
N GLY A 216 -3.61 12.08 9.08
CA GLY A 216 -2.41 11.53 8.46
C GLY A 216 -2.37 10.01 8.48
N GLN A 217 -2.68 9.41 9.64
CA GLN A 217 -2.75 7.95 9.81
C GLN A 217 -3.91 7.31 9.03
N LEU A 218 -5.05 8.00 8.94
CA LEU A 218 -6.18 7.50 8.15
C LEU A 218 -5.88 7.47 6.64
N ILE A 219 -5.17 8.49 6.13
CA ILE A 219 -4.71 8.52 4.73
C ILE A 219 -3.68 7.41 4.50
N HIS A 220 -2.76 7.20 5.45
CA HIS A 220 -1.79 6.10 5.38
C HIS A 220 -2.46 4.73 5.28
N LEU A 221 -3.43 4.45 6.16
CA LEU A 221 -4.20 3.21 6.13
C LEU A 221 -5.02 3.05 4.84
N PHE A 222 -5.59 4.15 4.33
CA PHE A 222 -6.29 4.17 3.05
C PHE A 222 -5.36 3.75 1.91
N CYS A 223 -4.16 4.31 1.83
CA CYS A 223 -3.18 4.00 0.80
C CYS A 223 -2.83 2.50 0.76
N ILE A 224 -2.61 1.87 1.91
CA ILE A 224 -2.30 0.44 1.98
C ILE A 224 -3.55 -0.39 1.64
N SER A 225 -4.72 -0.01 2.15
CA SER A 225 -5.98 -0.72 1.88
C SER A 225 -6.38 -0.64 0.40
N PHE A 226 -6.02 0.44 -0.29
CA PHE A 226 -6.24 0.62 -1.73
C PHE A 226 -5.40 -0.33 -2.57
N GLU A 227 -4.11 -0.44 -2.26
CA GLU A 227 -3.24 -1.39 -2.95
C GLU A 227 -3.61 -2.85 -2.62
N GLY A 228 -4.01 -3.13 -1.38
CA GLY A 228 -4.56 -4.43 -0.99
C GLY A 228 -5.83 -4.80 -1.78
N GLN A 229 -6.74 -3.84 -1.98
CA GLN A 229 -7.93 -4.04 -2.81
C GLN A 229 -7.56 -4.31 -4.27
N LYS A 230 -6.61 -3.57 -4.85
CA LYS A 230 -6.15 -3.80 -6.22
C LYS A 230 -5.59 -5.22 -6.40
N LEU A 231 -4.84 -5.74 -5.43
CA LEU A 231 -4.34 -7.11 -5.47
C LEU A 231 -5.48 -8.13 -5.52
N ILE A 232 -6.49 -7.95 -4.66
CA ILE A 232 -7.70 -8.79 -4.64
C ILE A 232 -8.39 -8.75 -6.00
N ASP A 233 -8.65 -7.55 -6.52
CA ASP A 233 -9.38 -7.35 -7.78
C ASP A 233 -8.65 -7.99 -8.97
N HIS A 234 -7.33 -7.78 -9.10
CA HIS A 234 -6.55 -8.36 -10.21
C HIS A 234 -6.46 -9.89 -10.12
N SER A 235 -6.36 -10.43 -8.90
CA SER A 235 -6.35 -11.89 -8.69
C SER A 235 -7.67 -12.54 -9.13
N LEU A 236 -8.80 -11.88 -8.88
CA LEU A 236 -10.13 -12.34 -9.28
C LEU A 236 -10.40 -12.14 -10.78
N GLN A 237 -10.03 -10.97 -11.34
CA GLN A 237 -10.23 -10.66 -12.76
C GLN A 237 -9.47 -11.62 -13.69
N THR A 238 -8.38 -12.22 -13.22
CA THR A 238 -7.66 -13.26 -13.98
C THR A 238 -8.60 -14.39 -14.38
N ARG A 239 -9.48 -14.83 -13.47
CA ARG A 239 -10.50 -15.84 -13.76
C ARG A 239 -11.45 -15.38 -14.86
N ASP A 240 -11.97 -14.16 -14.74
CA ASP A 240 -13.01 -13.66 -15.63
C ASP A 240 -12.49 -13.53 -17.07
N LYS A 241 -11.23 -13.08 -17.24
CA LYS A 241 -10.56 -13.05 -18.54
C LYS A 241 -10.37 -14.45 -19.14
N ILE A 242 -9.96 -15.42 -18.31
CA ILE A 242 -9.83 -16.81 -18.76
C ILE A 242 -11.19 -17.40 -19.14
N TYR A 243 -12.23 -17.13 -18.35
CA TYR A 243 -13.58 -17.64 -18.58
C TYR A 243 -14.18 -17.10 -19.90
N ASN A 244 -13.97 -15.81 -20.19
CA ASN A 244 -14.44 -15.17 -21.41
C ASN A 244 -13.65 -15.55 -22.68
N SER A 245 -12.56 -16.32 -22.54
CA SER A 245 -11.83 -16.88 -23.67
C SER A 245 -12.52 -18.15 -24.22
N LEU A 246 -12.24 -18.53 -25.47
CA LEU A 246 -12.67 -19.81 -26.08
C LEU A 246 -11.90 -21.04 -25.52
N TRP A 247 -11.66 -21.12 -24.21
CA TRP A 247 -10.84 -22.17 -23.57
C TRP A 247 -11.38 -23.59 -23.84
N TYR A 248 -12.68 -23.70 -24.08
CA TYR A 248 -13.38 -24.93 -24.45
C TYR A 248 -13.04 -25.42 -25.87
N GLU A 249 -12.36 -24.63 -26.71
CA GLU A 249 -11.83 -25.06 -28.01
C GLU A 249 -10.39 -25.62 -27.91
N THR A 250 -9.84 -25.73 -26.70
CA THR A 250 -8.55 -26.40 -26.46
C THR A 250 -8.74 -27.91 -26.32
N SER A 251 -7.66 -28.70 -26.44
CA SER A 251 -7.78 -30.14 -26.23
C SER A 251 -8.12 -30.46 -24.77
N THR A 252 -8.80 -31.59 -24.54
CA THR A 252 -9.36 -31.98 -23.23
C THR A 252 -8.34 -31.97 -22.08
N LYS A 253 -7.07 -32.31 -22.36
CA LYS A 253 -5.98 -32.22 -21.38
C LYS A 253 -5.73 -30.79 -20.90
N TRP A 254 -5.73 -29.83 -21.81
CA TRP A 254 -5.45 -28.42 -21.50
C TRP A 254 -6.65 -27.68 -20.95
N GLN A 255 -7.87 -28.02 -21.40
CA GLN A 255 -9.11 -27.57 -20.76
C GLN A 255 -9.06 -27.84 -19.25
N LYS A 256 -8.66 -29.05 -18.83
CA LYS A 256 -8.50 -29.40 -17.42
C LYS A 256 -7.47 -28.52 -16.70
N MET A 257 -6.33 -28.23 -17.31
CA MET A 257 -5.32 -27.35 -16.70
C MET A 257 -5.81 -25.91 -16.55
N ILE A 258 -6.51 -25.38 -17.55
CA ILE A 258 -7.11 -24.04 -17.49
C ILE A 258 -8.20 -23.99 -16.42
N LEU A 259 -9.02 -25.04 -16.29
CA LEU A 259 -9.99 -25.17 -15.21
C LEU A 259 -9.35 -25.13 -13.83
N PHE A 260 -8.20 -25.79 -13.62
CA PHE A 260 -7.46 -25.68 -12.36
C PHE A 260 -6.96 -24.26 -12.09
N VAL A 261 -6.51 -23.53 -13.11
CA VAL A 261 -6.13 -22.12 -12.98
C VAL A 261 -7.34 -21.29 -12.55
N MET A 262 -8.46 -21.39 -13.27
CA MET A 262 -9.71 -20.67 -12.92
C MET A 262 -10.19 -20.99 -11.51
N GLN A 263 -10.18 -22.28 -11.13
CA GLN A 263 -10.59 -22.72 -9.80
C GLN A 263 -9.67 -22.15 -8.72
N ARG A 264 -8.36 -22.08 -8.96
CA ARG A 264 -7.42 -21.47 -8.02
C ARG A 264 -7.62 -19.96 -7.91
N SER A 265 -7.96 -19.28 -9.00
CA SER A 265 -8.27 -17.84 -9.03
C SER A 265 -9.60 -17.48 -8.34
N LEU A 266 -10.43 -18.46 -7.95
CA LEU A 266 -11.61 -18.21 -7.10
C LEU A 266 -11.23 -17.79 -5.68
N GLN A 267 -10.04 -18.19 -5.22
CA GLN A 267 -9.51 -17.77 -3.93
C GLN A 267 -8.64 -16.53 -4.15
N PRO A 268 -9.14 -15.33 -3.78
CA PRO A 268 -8.39 -14.10 -3.99
C PRO A 268 -7.09 -14.12 -3.19
N ILE A 269 -6.09 -13.41 -3.70
CA ILE A 269 -4.92 -13.08 -2.90
C ILE A 269 -5.16 -11.74 -2.24
N PHE A 270 -4.86 -11.66 -0.96
CA PHE A 270 -5.03 -10.46 -0.17
C PHE A 270 -3.81 -10.26 0.72
N LEU A 271 -3.63 -9.00 1.13
CA LEU A 271 -2.70 -8.64 2.18
C LEU A 271 -3.44 -8.56 3.51
N SER A 272 -2.78 -8.91 4.60
CA SER A 272 -3.36 -8.79 5.92
C SER A 272 -2.36 -8.32 6.96
N ALA A 273 -2.87 -7.64 7.98
CA ALA A 273 -2.17 -7.41 9.23
C ALA A 273 -2.45 -8.60 10.16
N GLY A 274 -1.44 -9.48 10.30
CA GLY A 274 -1.46 -10.61 11.22
C GLY A 274 -2.56 -11.64 10.97
N LYS A 275 -3.06 -11.78 9.73
CA LYS A 275 -4.23 -12.60 9.35
C LYS A 275 -5.55 -12.22 10.05
N ILE A 276 -5.57 -11.11 10.81
CA ILE A 276 -6.75 -10.64 11.54
C ILE A 276 -7.47 -9.56 10.74
N TYR A 277 -6.71 -8.61 10.19
CA TYR A 277 -7.25 -7.50 9.41
C TYR A 277 -6.81 -7.62 7.96
N ILE A 278 -7.76 -7.81 7.04
CA ILE A 278 -7.46 -7.83 5.60
C ILE A 278 -7.42 -6.38 5.08
N PHE A 279 -6.38 -6.04 4.32
CA PHE A 279 -6.28 -4.73 3.66
C PHE A 279 -7.24 -4.68 2.47
N SER A 280 -8.43 -4.14 2.69
CA SER A 280 -9.47 -3.94 1.68
C SER A 280 -10.21 -2.62 1.93
N MET A 281 -10.88 -2.11 0.90
CA MET A 281 -11.69 -0.89 1.02
C MET A 281 -12.87 -1.07 1.98
N GLN A 282 -13.42 -2.28 2.03
CA GLN A 282 -14.50 -2.63 2.95
C GLN A 282 -14.03 -2.55 4.41
N ASN A 283 -12.88 -3.14 4.72
CA ASN A 283 -12.36 -3.13 6.09
C ASN A 283 -11.90 -1.74 6.52
N TYR A 284 -11.33 -0.94 5.60
CA TYR A 284 -11.04 0.47 5.85
C TYR A 284 -12.30 1.25 6.24
N SER A 285 -13.41 1.05 5.51
CA SER A 285 -14.69 1.68 5.80
C SER A 285 -15.23 1.26 7.16
N HIS A 286 -15.10 -0.01 7.54
CA HIS A 286 -15.46 -0.49 8.87
C HIS A 286 -14.63 0.15 9.97
N VAL A 287 -13.33 0.36 9.77
CA VAL A 287 -12.46 1.08 10.72
C VAL A 287 -12.97 2.50 10.91
N LEU A 288 -13.26 3.24 9.83
CA LEU A 288 -13.80 4.60 9.95
C LEU A 288 -15.15 4.65 10.69
N GLN A 289 -16.07 3.73 10.37
CA GLN A 289 -17.39 3.66 11.02
C GLN A 289 -17.30 3.35 12.50
N THR A 290 -16.43 2.40 12.88
CA THR A 290 -16.22 2.02 14.28
C THR A 290 -15.54 3.15 15.06
N SER A 291 -14.54 3.84 14.48
CA SER A 291 -13.93 5.03 15.09
C SER A 291 -14.95 6.16 15.32
N MET A 292 -15.80 6.47 14.33
CA MET A 292 -16.86 7.47 14.49
C MET A 292 -17.91 7.08 15.53
N SER A 293 -18.24 5.78 15.61
CA SER A 293 -19.17 5.27 16.62
C SER A 293 -18.61 5.44 18.03
N TYR A 294 -17.34 5.05 18.25
CA TYR A 294 -16.67 5.25 19.54
C TYR A 294 -16.55 6.72 19.90
N PHE A 295 -16.21 7.58 18.95
CA PHE A 295 -16.18 9.03 19.15
C PHE A 295 -17.55 9.57 19.60
N THR A 296 -18.64 9.17 18.93
CA THR A 296 -20.00 9.61 19.26
C THR A 296 -20.40 9.16 20.67
N VAL A 297 -20.07 7.91 21.04
CA VAL A 297 -20.34 7.38 22.39
C VAL A 297 -19.55 8.14 23.45
N LEU A 298 -18.25 8.34 23.26
CA LEU A 298 -17.42 9.10 24.20
C LEU A 298 -17.92 10.54 24.36
N SER A 299 -18.26 11.20 23.25
CA SER A 299 -18.80 12.57 23.26
C SER A 299 -20.19 12.68 23.90
N SER A 300 -20.88 11.56 24.17
CA SER A 300 -22.17 11.56 24.87
C SER A 300 -22.04 11.39 26.39
N PHE A 301 -20.85 11.04 26.88
CA PHE A 301 -20.54 10.94 28.31
C PHE A 301 -19.97 12.24 28.88
N ASP A 302 -19.55 13.17 28.01
CA ASP A 302 -19.19 14.56 28.32
C ASP A 302 -20.40 15.50 28.15
#